data_AF-X1CQ59-F1
#
_entry.id   AF-X1CQ59-F1
#
_cell.length_a   1.000
_cell.length_b   1.000
_cell.length_c   1.000
_cell.angle_alpha   90.00
_cell.angle_beta   90.00
_cell.angle_gamma   90.00
#
_symmetry.space_group_name_H-M   'P 1'
#
loop_
_entity.id
_entity.type
_entity.pdbx_description
1 polymer ?
#
loop_
_entity_poly.entity_id
_entity_poly.type
_entity_poly.pdbx_seq_one_letter_code
_entity_poly.pdbx_strand_id
1 'polypeptide(L)'
;LRYKVLAFAISAFFMGLCGSLFAYYLFIVSPPAVMNLNWMFLPILICVLGGNGTIFGPIIGAFIIGALFSYGDVFVGQIHPMLSGILIILVMKFMPTGIMGLKDRISPHR
;
A
#
# COMPACT_ATOMS: atom_id res chain seq x y z
N LEU A 1 4.52 26.70 1.14
CA LEU A 1 3.19 26.28 0.65
C LEU A 1 3.20 25.81 -0.81
N ARG A 2 3.73 26.61 -1.75
CA ARG A 2 3.75 26.30 -3.20
C ARG A 2 4.30 24.91 -3.56
N TYR A 3 5.43 24.51 -2.98
CA TYR A 3 6.02 23.18 -3.21
C TYR A 3 5.12 22.02 -2.76
N LYS A 4 4.38 22.18 -1.64
CA LYS A 4 3.46 21.14 -1.16
C LYS A 4 2.25 21.01 -2.07
N VAL A 5 1.73 22.14 -2.57
CA VAL A 5 0.61 22.17 -3.52
C VAL A 5 1.02 21.55 -4.85
N LEU A 6 2.22 21.86 -5.36
CA LEU A 6 2.74 21.25 -6.58
C LEU A 6 2.93 19.74 -6.43
N ALA A 7 3.53 19.29 -5.33
CA ALA A 7 3.70 17.87 -5.05
C ALA A 7 2.35 17.14 -4.95
N PHE A 8 1.36 17.75 -4.29
CA PHE A 8 0.00 17.21 -4.23
C PHE A 8 -0.67 17.14 -5.60
N ALA A 9 -0.56 18.20 -6.41
CA ALA A 9 -1.16 18.25 -7.75
C ALA A 9 -0.57 17.18 -8.68
N ILE A 10 0.75 16.98 -8.65
CA ILE A 10 1.44 15.94 -9.43
C ILE A 10 0.96 14.55 -8.98
N SER A 11 0.92 14.28 -7.67
CA SER A 11 0.44 13.00 -7.14
C SER A 11 -1.03 12.74 -7.51
N ALA A 12 -1.89 13.76 -7.37
CA ALA A 12 -3.31 13.66 -7.72
C ALA A 12 -3.53 13.42 -9.22
N PHE A 13 -2.69 14.00 -10.08
CA PHE A 13 -2.74 13.77 -11.52
C PHE A 13 -2.49 12.30 -11.88
N PHE A 14 -1.43 11.70 -11.35
CA PHE A 14 -1.15 10.27 -11.57
C PHE A 14 -2.24 9.36 -10.97
N MET A 15 -2.75 9.72 -9.79
CA MET A 15 -3.80 8.95 -9.13
C MET A 15 -5.12 8.98 -9.92
N GLY A 16 -5.49 10.14 -10.46
CA GLY A 16 -6.65 10.29 -11.34
C GLY A 16 -6.51 9.52 -12.66
N LEU A 17 -5.31 9.53 -13.26
CA LEU A 17 -5.04 8.79 -14.50
C LEU A 17 -5.16 7.27 -14.29
N CYS A 18 -4.61 6.76 -13.19
CA CYS A 18 -4.71 5.35 -12.81
C CYS A 18 -6.17 4.95 -12.52
N GLY A 19 -6.90 5.78 -11.77
CA GLY A 19 -8.31 5.53 -11.44
C GLY A 19 -9.23 5.56 -12.67
N SER A 20 -8.99 6.48 -13.62
CA SER A 20 -9.77 6.54 -14.87
C SER A 20 -9.54 5.32 -15.75
N LEU A 21 -8.29 4.87 -15.87
CA LEU A 21 -7.95 3.65 -16.61
C LEU A 21 -8.57 2.41 -15.96
N PHE A 22 -8.57 2.35 -14.63
CA PHE A 22 -9.19 1.27 -13.87
C PHE A 22 -10.72 1.25 -14.03
N ALA A 23 -11.37 2.42 -14.02
CA ALA A 23 -12.80 2.54 -14.28
C ALA A 23 -13.17 2.08 -15.70
N TYR A 24 -12.33 2.40 -16.70
CA TYR A 24 -12.51 1.90 -18.06
C TYR A 24 -12.38 0.38 -18.13
N TYR A 25 -11.42 -0.22 -17.43
CA TYR A 25 -11.20 -1.66 -17.41
C TYR A 25 -12.39 -2.45 -16.85
N LEU A 26 -13.11 -1.90 -15.87
CA LEU A 26 -14.20 -2.62 -15.21
C LEU A 26 -15.48 -2.72 -16.06
N PHE A 27 -15.71 -1.80 -17.01
CA PHE A 27 -16.91 -1.64 -17.86
C PHE A 27 -18.27 -1.54 -17.13
N ILE A 28 -18.41 -2.09 -15.92
CA ILE A 28 -19.56 -2.05 -15.02
C ILE A 28 -19.01 -1.76 -13.62
N VAL A 29 -19.30 -0.57 -13.09
CA VAL A 29 -18.87 -0.16 -11.74
C VAL A 29 -19.84 -0.72 -10.71
N SER A 30 -19.62 -1.96 -10.30
CA SER A 30 -20.34 -2.57 -9.18
C SER A 30 -19.63 -2.23 -7.87
N PRO A 31 -20.31 -1.64 -6.86
CA PRO A 31 -19.73 -1.32 -5.55
C PRO A 31 -18.90 -2.45 -4.91
N PRO A 32 -19.30 -3.73 -4.95
CA PRO A 32 -18.50 -4.80 -4.37
C PRO A 32 -17.16 -5.06 -5.08
N ALA A 33 -17.02 -4.70 -6.35
CA ALA A 33 -15.79 -4.90 -7.12
C ALA A 33 -14.73 -3.83 -6.83
N VAL A 34 -15.16 -2.59 -6.56
CA VAL A 34 -14.28 -1.43 -6.38
C VAL A 34 -14.10 -0.99 -4.93
N MET A 35 -15.08 -1.27 -4.06
CA MET A 35 -15.03 -0.95 -2.63
C MET A 35 -14.81 -2.19 -1.77
N ASN A 36 -14.13 -3.21 -2.33
CA ASN A 36 -13.75 -4.35 -1.52
C ASN A 36 -12.73 -3.92 -0.46
N LEU A 37 -12.89 -4.42 0.76
CA LEU A 37 -12.02 -4.12 1.90
C LEU A 37 -10.54 -4.36 1.58
N ASN A 38 -10.23 -5.38 0.77
CA ASN A 38 -8.85 -5.68 0.35
C ASN A 38 -8.24 -4.53 -0.48
N TRP A 39 -8.97 -4.00 -1.44
CA TRP A 39 -8.51 -2.91 -2.31
C TRP A 39 -8.26 -1.62 -1.52
N MET A 40 -9.03 -1.38 -0.45
CA MET A 40 -8.86 -0.21 0.41
C MET A 40 -7.67 -0.36 1.35
N PHE A 41 -7.44 -1.57 1.87
CA PHE A 41 -6.41 -1.83 2.87
C PHE A 41 -5.02 -2.12 2.30
N LEU A 42 -4.92 -2.71 1.11
CA LEU A 42 -3.66 -3.01 0.45
C LEU A 42 -2.70 -1.80 0.35
N PRO A 43 -3.12 -0.60 -0.14
CA PRO A 43 -2.22 0.55 -0.20
C PRO A 43 -1.80 1.04 1.20
N ILE A 44 -2.66 0.91 2.22
CA ILE A 44 -2.32 1.24 3.61
C ILE A 44 -1.24 0.29 4.11
N LEU A 45 -1.38 -1.01 3.87
CA LEU A 45 -0.42 -2.03 4.26
C LEU A 45 0.96 -1.80 3.63
N ILE A 46 0.99 -1.47 2.33
CA ILE A 46 2.21 -1.14 1.59
C ILE A 46 2.93 0.07 2.20
N CYS A 47 2.19 1.14 2.48
CA CYS A 47 2.74 2.35 3.08
C CYS A 47 3.26 2.11 4.51
N VAL A 48 2.49 1.39 5.33
CA VAL A 48 2.86 1.09 6.73
C VAL A 48 4.07 0.17 6.80
N LEU A 49 4.11 -0.91 6.01
CA LEU A 49 5.25 -1.82 5.96
C LEU A 49 6.49 -1.14 5.39
N GLY A 50 6.32 -0.27 4.39
CA GLY A 50 7.39 0.52 3.80
C GLY A 50 7.98 1.57 4.76
N GLY A 51 7.14 2.19 5.58
CA GLY A 51 7.51 3.21 6.57
C GLY A 51 7.00 4.60 6.19
N ASN A 52 6.47 5.33 7.18
CA ASN A 52 5.96 6.68 7.02
C ASN A 52 7.11 7.71 7.06
N GLY A 53 7.50 8.25 5.90
CA GLY A 53 8.48 9.35 5.84
C GLY A 53 9.48 9.32 4.69
N THR A 54 9.52 8.23 3.89
CA THR A 54 10.46 8.13 2.75
C THR A 54 9.74 7.72 1.47
N ILE A 55 10.27 8.15 0.31
CA ILE A 55 9.73 7.79 -1.01
C ILE A 55 10.07 6.33 -1.38
N PHE A 56 11.22 5.83 -0.89
CA PHE A 56 11.68 4.47 -1.17
C PHE A 56 11.02 3.40 -0.30
N GLY A 57 10.54 3.75 0.90
CA GLY A 57 9.86 2.83 1.80
C GLY A 57 8.64 2.14 1.15
N PRO A 58 7.66 2.89 0.62
CA PRO A 58 6.49 2.32 -0.05
C PRO A 58 6.81 1.44 -1.26
N ILE A 59 7.89 1.73 -2.00
CA ILE A 59 8.31 0.92 -3.16
C ILE A 59 8.75 -0.47 -2.70
N ILE A 60 9.59 -0.53 -1.66
CA ILE A 60 10.04 -1.80 -1.07
C ILE A 60 8.87 -2.53 -0.41
N GLY A 61 7.98 -1.79 0.28
CA GLY A 61 6.76 -2.33 0.86
C GLY A 61 5.83 -2.94 -0.18
N ALA A 62 5.68 -2.30 -1.34
CA ALA A 62 4.86 -2.79 -2.44
C ALA A 62 5.42 -4.10 -3.01
N PHE A 63 6.75 -4.20 -3.14
CA PHE A 63 7.41 -5.41 -3.64
C PHE A 63 7.22 -6.59 -2.68
N ILE A 64 7.42 -6.37 -1.38
CA ILE A 64 7.32 -7.42 -0.36
C ILE A 64 5.87 -7.88 -0.20
N ILE A 65 4.93 -6.94 -0.02
CA ILE A 65 3.51 -7.25 0.12
C ILE A 65 2.97 -7.86 -1.17
N GLY A 66 3.35 -7.34 -2.34
CA GLY A 66 2.94 -7.89 -3.63
C GLY A 66 3.42 -9.33 -3.80
N ALA A 67 4.67 -9.63 -3.46
CA ALA A 67 5.18 -11.00 -3.45
C ALA A 67 4.41 -11.86 -2.45
N LEU A 68 4.21 -11.41 -1.21
CA LEU A 68 3.49 -12.14 -0.17
C LEU A 68 2.05 -12.47 -0.58
N PHE A 69 1.33 -11.50 -1.17
CA PHE A 69 -0.02 -11.71 -1.67
C PHE A 69 -0.02 -12.67 -2.85
N SER A 70 0.93 -12.54 -3.79
CA SER A 70 1.03 -13.45 -4.94
C SER A 70 1.33 -14.89 -4.51
N TYR A 71 2.13 -15.11 -3.47
CA TYR A 71 2.35 -16.44 -2.91
C TYR A 71 1.17 -16.91 -2.06
N GLY A 72 0.52 -16.02 -1.31
CA GLY A 72 -0.64 -16.35 -0.46
C GLY A 72 -1.88 -16.76 -1.26
N ASP A 73 -2.13 -16.12 -2.40
CA ASP A 73 -3.26 -16.42 -3.29
C ASP A 73 -3.18 -17.86 -3.85
N VAL A 74 -1.96 -18.35 -4.08
CA VAL A 74 -1.71 -19.70 -4.61
C VAL A 74 -2.02 -20.79 -3.57
N PHE A 75 -1.91 -20.51 -2.28
CA PHE A 75 -2.08 -21.49 -1.20
C PHE A 75 -3.41 -21.40 -0.45
N VAL A 76 -4.06 -20.23 -0.38
CA VAL A 76 -5.23 -20.00 0.49
C VAL A 76 -6.37 -19.37 -0.32
N GLY A 77 -7.10 -20.21 -1.04
CA GLY A 77 -8.30 -19.79 -1.77
C GLY A 77 -9.31 -19.07 -0.86
N GLN A 78 -9.73 -17.88 -1.30
CA GLN A 78 -10.97 -17.18 -0.93
C GLN A 78 -11.17 -16.67 0.53
N ILE A 79 -10.17 -16.76 1.42
CA ILE A 79 -10.22 -16.10 2.77
C ILE A 79 -9.51 -14.72 2.78
N HIS A 80 -9.40 -14.10 1.59
CA HIS A 80 -8.63 -12.87 1.30
C HIS A 80 -8.82 -11.69 2.27
N PRO A 81 -10.05 -11.29 2.66
CA PRO A 81 -10.26 -10.05 3.43
C PRO A 81 -9.87 -10.14 4.91
N MET A 82 -10.08 -11.30 5.55
CA MET A 82 -9.72 -11.49 6.96
C MET A 82 -8.22 -11.66 7.11
N LEU A 83 -7.59 -12.37 6.17
CA LEU A 83 -6.16 -12.58 6.17
C LEU A 83 -5.41 -11.26 5.98
N SER A 84 -5.83 -10.42 5.04
CA SER A 84 -5.23 -9.10 4.82
C SER A 84 -5.36 -8.19 6.05
N GLY A 85 -6.53 -8.18 6.72
CA GLY A 85 -6.74 -7.44 7.96
C GLY A 85 -5.85 -7.91 9.12
N ILE A 86 -5.74 -9.21 9.34
CA ILE A 86 -4.84 -9.80 10.36
C ILE A 86 -3.38 -9.50 10.05
N LEU A 87 -3.00 -9.57 8.77
CA LEU A 87 -1.63 -9.30 8.33
C LEU A 87 -1.25 -7.84 8.57
N ILE A 88 -2.18 -6.89 8.38
CA ILE A 88 -1.99 -5.47 8.75
C ILE A 88 -1.74 -5.31 10.25
N ILE A 89 -2.57 -5.96 11.08
CA ILE A 89 -2.43 -5.88 12.55
C ILE A 89 -1.08 -6.46 12.98
N LEU A 90 -0.68 -7.60 12.39
CA LEU A 90 0.62 -8.22 12.61
C LEU A 90 1.77 -7.30 12.20
N VAL A 91 1.73 -6.74 10.99
CA VAL A 91 2.75 -5.83 10.48
C VAL A 91 2.85 -4.56 11.32
N MET A 92 1.72 -3.97 11.70
CA MET A 92 1.68 -2.81 12.60
C MET A 92 2.24 -3.14 13.98
N LYS A 93 1.96 -4.34 14.52
CA LYS A 93 2.43 -4.76 15.84
C LYS A 93 3.92 -5.09 15.86
N PHE A 94 4.43 -5.77 14.84
CA PHE A 94 5.83 -6.24 14.80
C PHE A 94 6.80 -5.22 14.19
N MET A 95 6.35 -4.33 13.29
CA MET A 95 7.18 -3.35 12.60
C MET A 95 6.47 -1.99 12.40
N PRO A 96 6.16 -1.25 13.49
CA PRO A 96 5.39 0.01 13.43
C PRO A 96 6.10 1.16 12.69
N THR A 97 7.42 1.12 12.57
CA THR A 97 8.22 2.14 11.86
C THR A 97 8.48 1.78 10.39
N GLY A 98 8.02 0.62 9.92
CA GLY A 98 8.34 0.07 8.61
C GLY A 98 9.82 -0.27 8.42
N ILE A 99 10.15 -0.89 7.29
CA ILE A 99 11.52 -1.37 6.98
C ILE A 99 12.51 -0.20 6.91
N MET A 100 12.05 0.98 6.47
CA MET A 100 12.91 2.16 6.39
C MET A 100 13.17 2.81 7.76
N GLY A 101 12.20 2.80 8.69
CA GLY A 101 12.39 3.36 10.03
C GLY A 101 13.37 2.56 10.91
N LEU A 102 13.68 1.32 10.53
CA LEU A 102 14.77 0.55 11.13
C LEU A 102 16.16 1.07 10.70
N LYS A 103 16.28 1.61 9.48
CA LYS A 103 17.54 2.18 8.97
C LYS A 103 17.88 3.52 9.64
N ASP A 104 16.88 4.37 9.89
CA ASP A 104 17.07 5.64 10.60
C ASP A 104 17.45 5.43 12.08
N ARG A 105 17.01 4.32 12.70
CA ARG A 105 17.46 3.95 14.06
C ARG A 105 18.87 3.36 14.12
N ILE A 106 19.38 2.80 13.02
CA ILE A 106 20.71 2.20 12.94
C ILE A 106 21.78 3.19 12.45
N SER A 107 21.38 4.28 11.78
CA SER A 107 22.29 5.36 11.36
C SER A 107 22.01 6.69 12.07
N PRO A 108 22.12 6.81 13.41
CA PRO A 108 22.02 8.09 14.11
C PRO A 108 23.30 8.95 14.00
N HIS A 109 24.16 8.73 13.00
CA HIS A 109 25.34 9.57 12.77
C HIS A 109 25.36 10.19 11.36
N ARG A 110 24.53 11.22 11.17
CA ARG A 110 24.98 12.57 10.77
C ARG A 110 23.86 13.60 10.85
#